data_AF-A0A1V6CGA9-F1
#
_entry.id   AF-A0A1V6CGA9-F1
#
_cell.length_a   1.000
_cell.length_b   1.000
_cell.length_c   1.000
_cell.angle_alpha   90.00
_cell.angle_beta   90.00
_cell.angle_gamma   90.00
#
_symmetry.space_group_name_H-M   'P 1'
#
loop_
_entity.id
_entity.type
_entity.pdbx_description
1 polymer ?
#
loop_
_entity_poly.entity_id
_entity_poly.type
_entity_poly.pdbx_seq_one_letter_code
_entity_poly.pdbx_strand_id
1 'polypeptide(L)'
;MPDPSQISKGIDPSVLSGLFALGGVILGSLGAILKDIILRKLPVQLERVRIHDKDRIEAYKELIVFIRDIQNSSFPLAESKEADFRRIMKDKYEDKILRNLPYYNKHVIEGLDKMESNYLCLTNPDLIPEVDCSSFIDKELFEIANKISKEIKIVIKSWT
;
A
#
# COMPACT_ATOMS: atom_id res chain seq x y z
N MET A 1 -85.92 9.63 -14.65
CA MET A 1 -84.55 10.16 -14.54
C MET A 1 -83.87 9.43 -13.39
N PRO A 2 -82.85 8.59 -13.64
CA PRO A 2 -82.08 7.96 -12.57
C PRO A 2 -81.11 8.97 -11.96
N ASP A 3 -81.05 8.94 -10.63
CA ASP A 3 -80.29 9.80 -9.71
C ASP A 3 -78.75 9.57 -9.86
N PRO A 4 -77.88 10.60 -9.86
CA PRO A 4 -76.44 10.46 -10.09
C PRO A 4 -75.65 9.97 -8.87
N SER A 5 -76.30 9.36 -7.88
CA SER A 5 -75.72 9.04 -6.57
C SER A 5 -74.87 7.76 -6.50
N GLN A 6 -74.51 7.13 -7.63
CA GLN A 6 -73.82 5.83 -7.61
C GLN A 6 -72.55 5.72 -8.45
N ILE A 7 -71.56 6.61 -8.33
CA ILE A 7 -70.16 6.22 -8.56
C ILE A 7 -69.23 6.99 -7.62
N SER A 8 -69.22 6.62 -6.35
CA SER A 8 -68.05 6.80 -5.49
C SER A 8 -67.81 5.48 -4.78
N LYS A 9 -67.20 4.53 -5.50
CA LYS A 9 -66.54 3.40 -4.86
C LYS A 9 -65.28 3.96 -4.20
N GLY A 10 -65.47 4.54 -3.01
CA GLY A 10 -64.38 4.87 -2.11
C GLY A 10 -63.61 3.59 -1.83
N ILE A 11 -62.33 3.60 -2.18
CA ILE A 11 -61.40 2.55 -1.76
C ILE A 11 -61.42 2.58 -0.23
N ASP A 12 -61.79 1.45 0.37
CA ASP A 12 -61.94 1.31 1.81
C ASP A 12 -60.59 1.70 2.48
N PRO A 13 -60.58 2.69 3.39
CA PRO A 13 -59.34 3.18 4.00
C PRO A 13 -58.56 2.08 4.72
N SER A 14 -59.25 1.02 5.15
CA SER A 14 -58.66 -0.18 5.73
C SER A 14 -57.77 -0.97 4.74
N VAL A 15 -58.13 -1.02 3.46
CA VAL A 15 -57.34 -1.66 2.39
C VAL A 15 -56.11 -0.84 2.04
N LEU A 16 -56.26 0.49 2.02
CA LEU A 16 -55.16 1.42 1.77
C LEU A 16 -54.12 1.37 2.91
N SER A 17 -54.58 1.36 4.18
CA SER A 17 -53.72 1.20 5.36
C SER A 17 -53.01 -0.15 5.39
N GLY A 18 -53.67 -1.24 4.97
CA GLY A 18 -53.05 -2.56 4.84
C GLY A 18 -51.96 -2.62 3.77
N LEU A 19 -52.14 -1.92 2.63
CA LEU A 19 -51.15 -1.83 1.56
C LEU A 19 -49.90 -1.06 2.00
N PHE A 20 -50.07 0.04 2.74
CA PHE A 20 -48.96 0.81 3.31
C PHE A 20 -48.23 0.05 4.43
N ALA A 21 -48.94 -0.72 5.25
CA ALA A 21 -48.33 -1.56 6.27
C ALA A 21 -47.48 -2.68 5.65
N LEU A 22 -47.99 -3.36 4.61
CA LEU A 22 -47.24 -4.39 3.88
C LEU A 22 -46.06 -3.80 3.11
N GLY A 23 -46.23 -2.65 2.45
CA GLY A 23 -45.15 -1.93 1.78
C GLY A 23 -44.05 -1.49 2.74
N GLY A 24 -44.41 -1.01 3.93
CA GLY A 24 -43.47 -0.61 4.99
C GLY A 24 -42.68 -1.77 5.59
N VAL A 25 -43.31 -2.93 5.79
CA VAL A 25 -42.64 -4.14 6.31
C VAL A 25 -41.67 -4.73 5.28
N ILE A 26 -42.04 -4.76 3.99
CA ILE A 26 -41.15 -5.25 2.93
C ILE A 26 -39.93 -4.32 2.77
N LEU A 27 -40.13 -3.01 2.71
CA LEU A 27 -39.03 -2.04 2.64
C LEU A 27 -38.14 -2.06 3.89
N GLY A 28 -38.74 -2.19 5.08
CA GLY A 28 -38.01 -2.35 6.34
C GLY A 28 -37.15 -3.61 6.37
N SER A 29 -37.68 -4.74 5.89
CA SER A 29 -36.96 -6.01 5.82
C SER A 29 -35.82 -5.99 4.78
N LEU A 30 -36.03 -5.38 3.60
CA LEU A 30 -34.98 -5.23 2.59
C LEU A 30 -33.85 -4.31 3.08
N GLY A 31 -34.21 -3.20 3.74
CA GLY A 31 -33.25 -2.29 4.36
C GLY A 31 -32.45 -2.95 5.47
N ALA A 32 -33.09 -3.78 6.29
CA ALA A 32 -32.42 -4.56 7.33
C ALA A 32 -31.44 -5.60 6.74
N ILE A 33 -31.83 -6.32 5.67
CA ILE A 33 -30.98 -7.29 5.00
C ILE A 33 -29.76 -6.62 4.33
N LEU A 34 -29.97 -5.50 3.63
CA LEU A 34 -28.88 -4.72 3.02
C LEU A 34 -27.93 -4.17 4.09
N LYS A 35 -28.47 -3.63 5.18
CA LYS A 35 -27.69 -3.16 6.32
C LYS A 35 -26.89 -4.30 6.96
N ASP A 36 -27.46 -5.49 7.11
CA ASP A 36 -26.77 -6.67 7.63
C ASP A 36 -25.65 -7.15 6.70
N ILE A 37 -25.87 -7.16 5.38
CA ILE A 37 -24.83 -7.54 4.41
C ILE A 37 -23.67 -6.54 4.43
N ILE A 38 -23.97 -5.25 4.49
CA ILE A 38 -22.98 -4.18 4.56
C ILE A 38 -22.22 -4.24 5.90
N LEU A 39 -22.93 -4.36 7.02
CA LEU A 39 -22.34 -4.43 8.36
C LEU A 39 -21.54 -5.71 8.61
N ARG A 40 -21.83 -6.80 7.90
CA ARG A 40 -21.00 -8.03 7.97
C ARG A 40 -19.74 -7.94 7.13
N LYS A 41 -19.77 -7.18 6.02
CA LYS A 41 -18.61 -7.02 5.12
C LYS A 41 -17.69 -5.87 5.52
N LEU A 42 -18.21 -4.82 6.16
CA LEU A 42 -17.44 -3.66 6.62
C LEU A 42 -16.27 -4.05 7.55
N PRO A 43 -16.48 -4.88 8.59
CA PRO A 43 -15.41 -5.27 9.52
C PRO A 43 -14.29 -6.02 8.80
N VAL A 44 -14.63 -6.91 7.86
CA VAL A 44 -13.65 -7.67 7.08
C VAL A 44 -12.85 -6.76 6.15
N GLN A 45 -13.49 -5.78 5.52
CA GLN A 45 -12.81 -4.80 4.68
C GLN A 45 -11.92 -3.85 5.51
N LEU A 46 -12.42 -3.36 6.64
CA LEU A 46 -11.65 -2.55 7.59
C LEU A 46 -10.42 -3.31 8.11
N GLU A 47 -10.59 -4.58 8.47
CA GLU A 47 -9.48 -5.41 8.94
C GLU A 47 -8.45 -5.65 7.83
N ARG A 48 -8.90 -5.87 6.58
CA ARG A 48 -7.99 -6.00 5.44
C ARG A 48 -7.19 -4.71 5.20
N VAL A 49 -7.84 -3.55 5.25
CA VAL A 49 -7.16 -2.25 5.11
C VAL A 49 -6.16 -2.06 6.25
N ARG A 50 -6.54 -2.42 7.49
CA ARG A 50 -5.67 -2.33 8.66
C ARG A 50 -4.44 -3.24 8.55
N ILE A 51 -4.62 -4.48 8.09
CA ILE A 51 -3.51 -5.42 7.85
C ILE A 51 -2.58 -4.85 6.78
N HIS A 52 -3.14 -4.39 5.66
CA HIS A 52 -2.36 -3.80 4.58
C HIS A 52 -1.56 -2.56 5.05
N ASP A 53 -2.17 -1.69 5.85
CA ASP A 53 -1.48 -0.52 6.42
C ASP A 53 -0.38 -0.94 7.40
N LYS A 54 -0.61 -1.99 8.20
CA LYS A 54 0.40 -2.54 9.11
C LYS A 54 1.59 -3.09 8.33
N ASP A 55 1.35 -3.87 7.28
CA ASP A 55 2.40 -4.46 6.44
C ASP A 55 3.18 -3.36 5.72
N ARG A 56 2.50 -2.33 5.20
CA ARG A 56 3.15 -1.14 4.63
C ARG A 56 4.04 -0.43 5.66
N ILE A 57 3.54 -0.20 6.88
CA ILE A 57 4.33 0.45 7.93
C ILE A 57 5.58 -0.38 8.25
N GLU A 58 5.45 -1.71 8.34
CA GLU A 58 6.57 -2.59 8.63
C GLU A 58 7.61 -2.58 7.50
N ALA A 59 7.16 -2.66 6.25
CA ALA A 59 8.00 -2.53 5.07
C ALA A 59 8.85 -1.24 5.08
N TYR A 60 8.26 -0.12 5.50
CA TYR A 60 8.99 1.15 5.61
C TYR A 60 9.96 1.19 6.79
N LYS A 61 9.68 0.52 7.92
CA LYS A 61 10.66 0.40 9.01
C LYS A 61 11.89 -0.38 8.58
N GLU A 62 11.70 -1.49 7.87
CA GLU A 62 12.80 -2.29 7.34
C GLU A 62 13.64 -1.46 6.35
N LEU A 63 12.97 -0.70 5.47
CA LEU A 63 13.64 0.20 4.55
C LEU A 63 14.45 1.29 5.26
N ILE A 64 13.95 1.86 6.36
CA ILE A 64 14.71 2.85 7.16
C ILE A 64 16.01 2.26 7.67
N VAL A 65 15.96 1.04 8.22
CA VAL A 65 17.16 0.35 8.74
C VAL A 65 18.14 0.11 7.60
N PHE A 66 17.67 -0.47 6.50
CA PHE A 66 18.48 -0.74 5.31
C PHE A 66 19.18 0.52 4.79
N ILE A 67 18.44 1.61 4.57
CA ILE A 67 18.99 2.85 4.03
C ILE A 67 19.98 3.51 5.00
N ARG A 68 19.76 3.44 6.31
CA ARG A 68 20.72 3.94 7.30
C ARG A 68 22.03 3.18 7.25
N ASP A 69 21.98 1.85 7.10
CA ASP A 69 23.19 1.04 7.01
C ASP A 69 23.99 1.38 5.74
N ILE A 70 23.30 1.52 4.60
CA ILE A 70 23.92 1.98 3.35
C ILE A 70 24.56 3.36 3.53
N GLN A 71 23.84 4.33 4.11
CA GLN A 71 24.39 5.68 4.34
C GLN A 71 25.65 5.67 5.21
N ASN A 72 25.67 4.85 6.25
CA ASN A 72 26.80 4.72 7.16
C ASN A 72 28.00 4.05 6.46
N SER A 73 27.76 2.99 5.69
CA SER A 73 28.82 2.25 5.01
C SER A 73 29.34 2.95 3.76
N SER A 74 28.53 3.80 3.13
CA SER A 74 28.90 4.55 1.93
C SER A 74 29.34 5.99 2.26
N PHE A 75 29.50 6.34 3.54
CA PHE A 75 29.97 7.67 3.92
C PHE A 75 31.35 7.93 3.31
N PRO A 76 31.67 9.14 2.82
CA PRO A 76 32.90 9.39 2.06
C PRO A 76 34.21 8.94 2.73
N LEU A 77 34.25 8.90 4.07
CA LEU A 77 35.41 8.50 4.88
C LEU A 77 35.44 7.00 5.27
N ALA A 78 34.52 6.17 4.79
CA ALA A 78 34.50 4.74 5.10
C ALA A 78 35.57 3.98 4.29
N GLU A 79 36.29 3.07 4.95
CA GLU A 79 37.46 2.38 4.39
C GLU A 79 37.10 1.16 3.50
N SER A 80 35.91 0.57 3.66
CA SER A 80 35.52 -0.70 2.99
C SER A 80 34.14 -0.64 2.33
N LYS A 81 33.82 0.48 1.67
CA LYS A 81 32.48 0.77 1.12
C LYS A 81 31.90 -0.33 0.24
N GLU A 82 32.70 -0.87 -0.67
CA GLU A 82 32.23 -1.87 -1.64
C GLU A 82 31.92 -3.21 -0.96
N ALA A 83 32.80 -3.67 -0.08
CA ALA A 83 32.60 -4.91 0.68
C ALA A 83 31.37 -4.80 1.59
N ASP A 84 31.20 -3.65 2.26
CA ASP A 84 30.03 -3.38 3.08
C ASP A 84 28.75 -3.27 2.25
N PHE A 85 28.79 -2.61 1.10
CA PHE A 85 27.66 -2.54 0.19
C PHE A 85 27.20 -3.93 -0.25
N ARG A 86 28.14 -4.77 -0.73
CA ARG A 86 27.85 -6.17 -1.12
C ARG A 86 27.22 -6.95 0.03
N ARG A 87 27.77 -6.81 1.24
CA ARG A 87 27.25 -7.49 2.44
C ARG A 87 25.84 -7.01 2.80
N ILE A 88 25.60 -5.70 2.85
CA ILE A 88 24.29 -5.14 3.19
C ILE A 88 23.23 -5.53 2.16
N MET A 89 23.56 -5.47 0.87
CA MET A 89 22.66 -5.91 -0.19
C MET A 89 22.30 -7.39 -0.03
N LYS A 90 23.29 -8.27 0.12
CA LYS A 90 23.05 -9.69 0.33
C LYS A 90 22.21 -9.99 1.58
N ASP A 91 22.55 -9.40 2.72
CA ASP A 91 21.95 -9.75 4.01
C ASP A 91 20.54 -9.16 4.21
N LYS A 92 20.23 -8.06 3.53
CA LYS A 92 19.00 -7.27 3.81
C LYS A 92 18.15 -7.00 2.58
N TYR A 93 18.76 -6.74 1.42
CA TYR A 93 17.99 -6.41 0.24
C TYR A 93 17.20 -7.63 -0.27
N GLU A 94 17.89 -8.74 -0.52
CA GLU A 94 17.30 -9.95 -1.12
C GLU A 94 16.18 -10.55 -0.26
N ASP A 95 16.35 -10.57 1.07
CA ASP A 95 15.38 -11.20 1.96
C ASP A 95 14.21 -10.28 2.32
N LYS A 96 14.48 -9.00 2.63
CA LYS A 96 13.50 -8.10 3.23
C LYS A 96 13.00 -7.03 2.27
N ILE A 97 13.91 -6.28 1.66
CA ILE A 97 13.53 -5.11 0.85
C ILE A 97 12.85 -5.54 -0.46
N LEU A 98 13.38 -6.55 -1.13
CA LEU A 98 12.85 -7.04 -2.42
C LEU A 98 11.39 -7.48 -2.32
N ARG A 99 11.01 -8.17 -1.23
CA ARG A 99 9.64 -8.65 -1.02
C ARG A 99 8.65 -7.51 -0.75
N ASN A 100 9.16 -6.38 -0.31
CA ASN A 100 8.36 -5.22 0.10
C ASN A 100 8.26 -4.14 -0.99
N LEU A 101 8.86 -4.35 -2.18
CA LEU A 101 8.75 -3.42 -3.31
C LEU A 101 7.32 -2.94 -3.60
N PRO A 102 6.26 -3.78 -3.55
CA PRO A 102 4.88 -3.33 -3.82
C PRO A 102 4.37 -2.22 -2.89
N TYR A 103 4.98 -2.06 -1.71
CA TYR A 103 4.59 -1.04 -0.74
C TYR A 103 5.29 0.30 -0.95
N TYR A 104 6.37 0.33 -1.74
CA TYR A 104 7.20 1.52 -1.90
C TYR A 104 6.72 2.40 -3.04
N ASN A 105 6.96 3.71 -2.91
CA ASN A 105 6.67 4.64 -3.99
C ASN A 105 7.69 4.48 -5.14
N LYS A 106 7.33 5.00 -6.32
CA LYS A 106 8.15 4.89 -7.53
C LYS A 106 9.60 5.39 -7.33
N HIS A 107 9.80 6.50 -6.65
CA HIS A 107 11.12 7.09 -6.45
C HIS A 107 12.03 6.25 -5.54
N VAL A 108 11.44 5.61 -4.54
CA VAL A 108 12.14 4.63 -3.71
C VAL A 108 12.55 3.43 -4.55
N ILE A 109 11.62 2.88 -5.35
CA ILE A 109 11.88 1.71 -6.22
C ILE A 109 13.00 2.03 -7.21
N GLU A 110 12.94 3.16 -7.92
CA GLU A 110 13.99 3.56 -8.88
C GLU A 110 15.39 3.64 -8.24
N GLY A 111 15.47 4.14 -7.01
CA GLY A 111 16.73 4.18 -6.27
C GLY A 111 17.23 2.79 -5.85
N LEU A 112 16.31 1.92 -5.44
CA LEU A 112 16.60 0.53 -5.08
C LEU A 112 17.04 -0.30 -6.28
N ASP A 113 16.37 -0.16 -7.42
CA ASP A 113 16.71 -0.86 -8.68
C ASP A 113 18.12 -0.48 -9.15
N LYS A 114 18.50 0.81 -8.98
CA LYS A 114 19.86 1.27 -9.31
C LYS A 114 20.91 0.66 -8.38
N MET A 115 20.60 0.48 -7.09
CA MET A 115 21.49 -0.23 -6.16
C MET A 115 21.59 -1.72 -6.54
N GLU A 116 20.47 -2.38 -6.81
CA GLU A 116 20.44 -3.80 -7.22
C GLU A 116 21.25 -4.04 -8.49
N SER A 117 21.07 -3.21 -9.52
CA SER A 117 21.81 -3.33 -10.79
C SER A 117 23.32 -3.26 -10.58
N ASN A 118 23.80 -2.37 -9.71
CA ASN A 118 25.22 -2.27 -9.38
C ASN A 118 25.71 -3.43 -8.52
N TYR A 119 24.89 -3.91 -7.58
CA TYR A 119 25.20 -5.11 -6.80
C TYR A 119 25.34 -6.35 -7.69
N LEU A 120 24.43 -6.55 -8.65
CA LEU A 120 24.49 -7.64 -9.62
C LEU A 120 25.73 -7.52 -10.50
N CYS A 121 26.05 -6.33 -10.99
CA CYS A 121 27.27 -6.06 -11.74
C CYS A 121 28.54 -6.44 -10.97
N LEU A 122 28.60 -6.12 -9.68
CA LEU A 122 29.74 -6.42 -8.83
C LEU A 122 29.88 -7.92 -8.52
N THR A 123 28.77 -8.66 -8.48
CA THR A 123 28.72 -10.05 -7.98
C THR A 123 28.60 -11.11 -9.07
N ASN A 124 28.19 -10.75 -10.28
CA ASN A 124 28.06 -11.68 -11.39
C ASN A 124 29.33 -11.69 -12.26
N PRO A 125 30.09 -12.80 -12.28
CA PRO A 125 31.32 -12.91 -13.07
C PRO A 125 31.06 -12.93 -14.59
N ASP A 126 29.83 -13.19 -15.03
CA ASP A 126 29.44 -13.22 -16.44
C ASP A 126 29.09 -11.83 -16.99
N LEU A 127 28.99 -10.82 -16.12
CA LEU A 127 28.80 -9.43 -16.55
C LEU A 127 30.16 -8.83 -16.95
N ILE A 128 30.16 -8.17 -18.10
CA ILE A 128 31.35 -7.77 -18.86
C ILE A 128 32.33 -6.98 -17.95
N PRO A 129 33.63 -7.36 -17.85
CA PRO A 129 34.65 -6.70 -17.03
C PRO A 129 34.88 -5.20 -17.31
N GLU A 130 34.28 -4.69 -18.38
CA GLU A 130 34.47 -3.34 -18.91
C GLU A 130 33.53 -2.30 -18.27
N VAL A 131 32.54 -2.74 -17.46
CA VAL A 131 31.61 -1.84 -16.77
C VAL A 131 32.17 -1.47 -15.39
N ASP A 132 32.58 -0.21 -15.22
CA ASP A 132 33.04 0.33 -13.93
C ASP A 132 31.85 0.58 -12.96
N CYS A 133 31.40 -0.50 -12.33
CA CYS A 133 30.37 -0.48 -11.30
C CYS A 133 30.91 -0.08 -9.91
N SER A 134 32.23 0.03 -9.76
CA SER A 134 32.86 0.47 -8.51
C SER A 134 32.69 1.97 -8.33
N SER A 135 32.74 2.75 -9.41
CA SER A 135 32.55 4.20 -9.38
C SER A 135 31.19 4.63 -8.80
N PHE A 136 30.16 3.80 -8.93
CA PHE A 136 28.84 4.03 -8.34
C PHE A 136 28.91 4.13 -6.81
N ILE A 137 29.72 3.28 -6.17
CA ILE A 137 29.85 3.23 -4.70
C ILE A 137 30.41 4.55 -4.16
N ASP A 138 31.39 5.11 -4.85
CA ASP A 138 32.04 6.34 -4.40
C ASP A 138 31.29 7.62 -4.78
N LYS A 139 30.62 7.63 -5.94
CA LYS A 139 30.04 8.86 -6.50
C LYS A 139 28.56 9.00 -6.21
N GLU A 140 27.81 7.90 -6.15
CA GLU A 140 26.34 7.96 -6.24
C GLU A 140 25.61 7.29 -5.07
N LEU A 141 26.17 6.21 -4.50
CA LEU A 141 25.48 5.38 -3.50
C LEU A 141 24.93 6.19 -2.32
N PHE A 142 25.76 7.06 -1.74
CA PHE A 142 25.36 7.91 -0.62
C PHE A 142 24.26 8.91 -1.00
N GLU A 143 24.33 9.49 -2.19
CA GLU A 143 23.33 10.45 -2.67
C GLU A 143 21.97 9.79 -2.90
N ILE A 144 21.97 8.58 -3.48
CA ILE A 144 20.75 7.80 -3.69
C ILE A 144 20.14 7.42 -2.34
N ALA A 145 20.95 6.92 -1.41
CA ALA A 145 20.48 6.59 -0.06
C ALA A 145 19.88 7.81 0.66
N ASN A 146 20.49 9.00 0.49
CA ASN A 146 19.93 10.26 1.00
C ASN A 146 18.60 10.65 0.34
N LYS A 147 18.45 10.45 -0.98
CA LYS A 147 17.19 10.69 -1.70
C LYS A 147 16.10 9.78 -1.17
N ILE A 148 16.35 8.47 -1.06
CA ILE A 148 15.40 7.51 -0.49
C ILE A 148 15.04 7.89 0.96
N SER A 149 16.02 8.29 1.78
CA SER A 149 15.78 8.74 3.16
C SER A 149 14.82 9.94 3.23
N LYS A 150 14.90 10.88 2.27
CA LYS A 150 13.97 12.01 2.17
C LYS A 150 12.56 11.55 1.77
N GLU A 151 12.46 10.66 0.80
CA GLU A 151 11.18 10.07 0.35
C GLU A 151 10.47 9.36 1.51
N ILE A 152 11.19 8.55 2.29
CA ILE A 152 10.64 7.88 3.48
C ILE A 152 10.06 8.90 4.46
N LYS A 153 10.78 10.00 4.73
CA LYS A 153 10.31 11.04 5.65
C LYS A 153 9.04 11.74 5.14
N ILE A 154 8.91 11.95 3.84
CA ILE A 154 7.70 12.53 3.23
C ILE A 154 6.52 11.58 3.43
N VAL A 155 6.71 10.28 3.18
CA VAL A 155 5.66 9.27 3.36
C VAL A 155 5.24 9.15 4.83
N ILE A 156 6.18 9.10 5.76
CA ILE A 156 5.84 9.00 7.20
C ILE A 156 5.06 10.23 7.67
N LYS A 157 5.42 11.43 7.19
CA LYS A 157 4.69 12.67 7.52
C LYS A 157 3.26 12.69 7.02
N SER A 158 2.92 11.93 5.97
CA SER A 158 1.53 11.85 5.50
C SER A 158 0.67 10.89 6.32
N TRP A 159 1.28 10.12 7.23
CA TRP A 159 0.58 9.22 8.15
C TRP A 159 0.23 9.88 9.50
N THR A 160 0.86 11.01 9.80
CA THR A 160 0.61 11.86 10.99
C THR A 160 -0.29 13.02 10.65
#